data_AF-A0A3S4KR24-F1
#
_entry.id   AF-A0A3S4KR24-F1
#
_cell.length_a   1.000
_cell.length_b   1.000
_cell.length_c   1.000
_cell.angle_alpha   90.00
_cell.angle_beta   90.00
_cell.angle_gamma   90.00
#
_symmetry.space_group_name_H-M   'P 1'
#
loop_
_entity.id
_entity.type
_entity.pdbx_description
1 polymer ?
#
loop_
_entity_poly.entity_id
_entity_poly.type
_entity_poly.pdbx_seq_one_letter_code
_entity_poly.pdbx_strand_id
1 'polypeptide(L)'
;MASWGKLGRDYIYLLSDLEGSQELDAFVDVTPDNLLHNIQSDILELENRAVAGVNIEEFSRSDNKRLLDPLDNSITFHVCHSPQREVEVLHDRLLAMLEEDPTLTPRDIIVMVADIDSYSPFIQAVFGSAPADRYLPYAISDRRARQSHPVLEAFISLLSLPDSRFVSEDVLALLDVPVLAARFDITEEGLRYLRQWVNESGIRWGIDDDNVRELELPATGQHTWRFGLTRMLLGYAMESAQGEWQSVLPYDESSGLIAELVGHLASLLMQLNIWRRGLAQERPLEEWLPVCRDMLNAFFLPDAETEAAMTLIEQQWQAIIAEGLGAQYGDAVPLSLLRDELAQRLDQERISQRFLAGPVNICTLMPMRSIPFKVVCLLGMNDGVYPRQLAPLGFDLMSQKPKRGDRSRRDDDRYLFLEALISAQQKTLYQLYRAFYSG
;
A
#
# COMPACT_ATOMS: atom_id res chain seq x y z
N MET A 1 26.82 9.68 -14.38
CA MET A 1 26.99 8.31 -14.92
C MET A 1 27.82 7.38 -14.04
N ALA A 2 29.06 7.73 -13.66
CA ALA A 2 30.02 6.81 -13.02
C ALA A 2 29.55 6.08 -11.74
N SER A 3 28.79 6.74 -10.87
CA SER A 3 28.36 6.16 -9.60
C SER A 3 26.94 5.56 -9.64
N TRP A 4 26.06 6.08 -10.50
CA TRP A 4 24.65 5.68 -10.59
C TRP A 4 24.37 4.68 -11.72
N GLY A 5 25.20 4.67 -12.76
CA GLY A 5 25.04 3.88 -13.97
C GLY A 5 25.53 2.43 -13.90
N LYS A 6 25.68 1.84 -12.70
CA LYS A 6 26.27 0.50 -12.55
C LYS A 6 25.48 -0.57 -13.31
N LEU A 7 24.15 -0.57 -13.18
CA LEU A 7 23.27 -1.48 -13.89
C LEU A 7 23.42 -1.32 -15.41
N GLY A 8 23.30 -0.07 -15.90
CA GLY A 8 23.44 0.23 -17.33
C GLY A 8 24.80 -0.16 -17.90
N ARG A 9 25.90 0.07 -17.16
CA ARG A 9 27.25 -0.33 -17.59
C ARG A 9 27.37 -1.83 -17.78
N ASP A 10 26.88 -2.60 -16.82
CA ASP A 10 26.97 -4.06 -16.88
C ASP A 10 26.09 -4.60 -18.03
N TYR A 11 24.92 -4.00 -18.27
CA TYR A 11 24.05 -4.34 -19.40
C TYR A 11 24.68 -3.99 -20.76
N ILE A 12 25.19 -2.78 -20.94
CA ILE A 12 25.88 -2.34 -22.18
C ILE A 12 27.09 -3.23 -22.46
N TYR A 13 27.87 -3.58 -21.43
CA TYR A 13 28.99 -4.51 -21.60
C TYR A 13 28.54 -5.87 -22.16
N LEU A 14 27.47 -6.44 -21.60
CA LEU A 14 26.94 -7.73 -22.04
C LEU A 14 26.39 -7.68 -23.47
N LEU A 15 25.79 -6.56 -23.88
CA LEU A 15 25.34 -6.36 -25.26
C LEU A 15 26.52 -6.33 -26.24
N SER A 16 27.58 -5.61 -25.91
CA SER A 16 28.78 -5.50 -26.77
C SER A 16 29.54 -6.82 -26.93
N ASP A 17 29.31 -7.80 -26.05
CA ASP A 17 29.92 -9.14 -26.09
C ASP A 17 29.15 -10.12 -27.01
N LEU A 18 27.99 -9.73 -27.53
CA LEU A 18 27.15 -10.59 -28.38
C LEU A 18 27.68 -10.67 -29.82
N GLU A 19 28.15 -11.85 -30.21
CA GLU A 19 28.51 -12.17 -31.60
C GLU A 19 27.24 -12.20 -32.50
N GLY A 20 27.25 -11.43 -33.60
CA GLY A 20 26.13 -11.36 -34.54
C GLY A 20 25.05 -10.33 -34.21
N SER A 21 25.27 -9.50 -33.18
CA SER A 21 24.49 -8.29 -32.95
C SER A 21 24.86 -7.20 -33.97
N GLN A 22 23.88 -6.38 -34.36
CA GLN A 22 24.11 -5.18 -35.18
C GLN A 22 23.70 -3.97 -34.36
N GLU A 23 24.68 -3.34 -33.71
CA GLU A 23 24.48 -2.08 -32.99
C GLU A 23 24.26 -0.93 -33.98
N LEU A 24 23.40 0.02 -33.60
CA LEU A 24 23.12 1.21 -34.37
C LEU A 24 22.98 2.40 -33.42
N ASP A 25 23.60 3.51 -33.80
CA ASP A 25 23.54 4.75 -33.03
C ASP A 25 22.25 5.50 -33.38
N ALA A 26 21.42 5.74 -32.37
CA ALA A 26 20.18 6.52 -32.48
C ALA A 26 20.13 7.62 -31.40
N PHE A 27 21.30 8.14 -31.03
CA PHE A 27 21.41 9.24 -30.08
C PHE A 27 20.94 10.54 -30.73
N VAL A 28 20.21 11.35 -29.95
CA VAL A 28 19.76 12.68 -30.35
C VAL A 28 20.51 13.69 -29.50
N ASP A 29 21.08 14.70 -30.16
CA ASP A 29 21.86 15.74 -29.49
C ASP A 29 21.00 16.53 -28.50
N VAL A 30 21.61 16.91 -27.37
CA VAL A 30 21.01 17.77 -26.35
C VAL A 30 21.77 19.10 -26.35
N THR A 31 21.10 20.17 -26.78
CA THR A 31 21.68 21.52 -26.83
C THR A 31 21.85 22.07 -25.40
N PRO A 32 23.08 22.44 -24.95
CA PRO A 32 23.33 22.88 -23.56
C PRO A 32 22.88 24.34 -23.31
N ASP A 33 21.58 24.58 -23.22
CA ASP A 33 20.98 25.92 -23.06
C ASP A 33 20.53 26.23 -21.61
N ASN A 34 20.18 25.21 -20.82
CA ASN A 34 19.82 25.33 -19.41
C ASN A 34 20.61 24.35 -18.53
N LEU A 35 20.49 24.44 -17.21
CA LEU A 35 21.20 23.61 -16.25
C LEU A 35 20.89 22.13 -16.44
N LEU A 36 19.63 21.76 -16.69
CA LEU A 36 19.23 20.37 -16.97
C LEU A 36 19.92 19.82 -18.22
N HIS A 37 19.80 20.53 -19.35
CA HIS A 37 20.39 20.15 -20.63
C HIS A 37 21.91 20.17 -20.60
N ASN A 38 22.54 21.06 -19.81
CA ASN A 38 23.98 21.02 -19.57
C ASN A 38 24.41 19.70 -18.93
N ILE A 39 23.71 19.25 -17.90
CA ILE A 39 24.01 17.97 -17.22
C ILE A 39 23.68 16.78 -18.11
N GLN A 40 22.58 16.82 -18.85
CA GLN A 40 22.20 15.75 -19.79
C GLN A 40 23.19 15.64 -20.95
N SER A 41 23.65 16.76 -21.50
CA SER A 41 24.70 16.81 -22.53
C SER A 41 26.02 16.26 -21.99
N ASP A 42 26.44 16.62 -20.76
CA ASP A 42 27.64 16.04 -20.14
C ASP A 42 27.54 14.51 -20.02
N ILE A 43 26.35 13.98 -19.73
CA ILE A 43 26.12 12.52 -19.63
C ILE A 43 26.14 11.88 -21.02
N LEU A 44 25.53 12.51 -22.03
CA LEU A 44 25.48 12.03 -23.41
C LEU A 44 26.87 11.96 -24.03
N GLU A 45 27.65 13.03 -23.90
CA GLU A 45 29.01 13.16 -24.46
C GLU A 45 30.10 12.50 -23.59
N LEU A 46 29.71 11.93 -22.44
CA LEU A 46 30.61 11.32 -21.47
C LEU A 46 31.71 12.29 -20.97
N GLU A 47 31.36 13.57 -20.80
CA GLU A 47 32.28 14.62 -20.34
C GLU A 47 32.15 14.89 -18.84
N ASN A 48 33.26 15.28 -18.19
CA ASN A 48 33.24 15.76 -16.82
C ASN A 48 33.65 17.24 -16.76
N ARG A 49 32.71 18.10 -16.40
CA ARG A 49 32.91 19.55 -16.25
C ARG A 49 33.07 19.99 -14.79
N ALA A 50 33.25 19.05 -13.86
CA ALA A 50 33.52 19.37 -12.47
C ALA A 50 34.94 19.92 -12.30
N VAL A 51 35.03 21.12 -11.73
CA VAL A 51 36.29 21.81 -11.43
C VAL A 51 36.67 21.51 -9.98
N ALA A 52 37.68 20.67 -9.78
CA ALA A 52 38.15 20.29 -8.45
C ALA A 52 39.10 21.33 -7.81
N GLY A 53 39.73 22.20 -8.63
CA GLY A 53 40.69 23.19 -8.16
C GLY A 53 42.00 22.55 -7.71
N VAL A 54 42.59 21.69 -8.54
CA VAL A 54 43.76 20.87 -8.18
C VAL A 54 45.02 21.72 -8.08
N ASN A 55 45.07 22.85 -8.79
CA ASN A 55 46.16 23.82 -8.73
C ASN A 55 45.66 25.21 -8.36
N ILE A 56 46.59 26.10 -7.96
CA ILE A 56 46.25 27.44 -7.48
C ILE A 56 45.58 28.30 -8.57
N GLU A 57 45.92 28.09 -9.83
CA GLU A 57 45.37 28.86 -10.97
C GLU A 57 43.88 28.54 -11.17
N GLU A 58 43.54 27.25 -11.17
CA GLU A 58 42.18 26.73 -11.31
C GLU A 58 41.33 27.03 -10.07
N PHE A 59 41.92 26.97 -8.87
CA PHE A 59 41.20 27.30 -7.64
C PHE A 59 40.91 28.80 -7.51
N SER A 60 41.81 29.66 -8.02
CA SER A 60 41.70 31.11 -7.84
C SER A 60 40.61 31.75 -8.71
N ARG A 61 40.11 31.07 -9.75
CA ARG A 61 39.08 31.58 -10.66
C ARG A 61 37.90 30.62 -10.78
N SER A 62 36.74 31.16 -11.12
CA SER A 62 35.50 30.39 -11.32
C SER A 62 34.84 30.66 -12.68
N ASP A 63 35.47 31.47 -13.53
CA ASP A 63 35.04 31.79 -14.89
C ASP A 63 35.26 30.62 -15.87
N ASN A 64 36.04 29.62 -15.48
CA ASN A 64 36.20 28.35 -16.16
C ASN A 64 34.97 27.41 -16.03
N LYS A 65 34.04 27.71 -15.10
CA LYS A 65 32.78 27.00 -14.94
C LYS A 65 31.72 27.57 -15.88
N ARG A 66 30.67 26.81 -16.14
CA ARG A 66 29.50 27.32 -16.88
C ARG A 66 28.84 28.45 -16.08
N LEU A 67 28.43 29.49 -16.79
CA LEU A 67 27.65 30.58 -16.21
C LEU A 67 26.25 30.07 -15.93
N LEU A 68 25.77 30.29 -14.71
CA LEU A 68 24.40 29.98 -14.32
C LEU A 68 23.53 31.22 -14.55
N ASP A 69 22.41 31.05 -15.26
CA ASP A 69 21.38 32.07 -15.34
C ASP A 69 20.57 32.07 -14.03
N PRO A 70 20.49 33.18 -13.28
CA PRO A 70 19.66 33.28 -12.08
C PRO A 70 18.16 33.01 -12.32
N LEU A 71 17.68 33.08 -13.56
CA LEU A 71 16.31 32.79 -13.94
C LEU A 71 16.08 31.33 -14.35
N ASP A 72 17.14 30.52 -14.45
CA ASP A 72 17.03 29.11 -14.78
C ASP A 72 16.36 28.32 -13.65
N ASN A 73 15.22 27.71 -13.98
CA ASN A 73 14.41 26.90 -13.08
C ASN A 73 14.28 25.44 -13.56
N SER A 74 15.15 25.00 -14.49
CA SER A 74 15.16 23.65 -15.04
C SER A 74 15.54 22.57 -14.02
N ILE A 75 16.39 22.90 -13.03
CA ILE A 75 16.64 22.05 -11.86
C ILE A 75 16.44 22.86 -10.59
N THR A 76 15.50 22.42 -9.74
CA THR A 76 15.19 23.10 -8.48
C THR A 76 15.26 22.16 -7.29
N PHE A 77 15.71 22.69 -6.15
CA PHE A 77 15.80 21.97 -4.89
C PHE A 77 14.93 22.64 -3.84
N HIS A 78 14.08 21.86 -3.18
CA HIS A 78 13.21 22.34 -2.09
C HIS A 78 13.49 21.56 -0.81
N VAL A 79 13.60 22.30 0.29
CA VAL A 79 13.73 21.72 1.63
C VAL A 79 12.49 22.08 2.43
N CYS A 80 11.74 21.07 2.86
CA CYS A 80 10.48 21.21 3.59
C CYS A 80 10.60 20.68 5.03
N HIS A 81 9.55 20.86 5.83
CA HIS A 81 9.55 20.49 7.26
C HIS A 81 8.87 19.13 7.52
N SER A 82 8.00 18.68 6.62
CA SER A 82 7.25 17.42 6.74
C SER A 82 6.74 16.97 5.36
N PRO A 83 6.33 15.69 5.19
CA PRO A 83 5.68 15.22 3.97
C PRO A 83 4.45 16.05 3.58
N GLN A 84 3.65 16.48 4.55
CA GLN A 84 2.50 17.35 4.28
C GLN A 84 2.95 18.69 3.66
N ARG A 85 3.95 19.36 4.25
CA ARG A 85 4.43 20.63 3.73
C ARG A 85 5.12 20.48 2.38
N GLU A 86 5.78 19.36 2.16
CA GLU A 86 6.40 19.00 0.87
C GLU A 86 5.35 18.94 -0.23
N VAL A 87 4.24 18.21 -0.02
CA VAL A 87 3.14 18.13 -0.98
C VAL A 87 2.45 19.49 -1.21
N GLU A 88 2.26 20.31 -0.17
CA GLU A 88 1.74 21.68 -0.33
C GLU A 88 2.64 22.54 -1.23
N VAL A 89 3.95 22.51 -1.00
CA VAL A 89 4.93 23.28 -1.79
C VAL A 89 5.00 22.75 -3.22
N LEU A 90 4.92 21.44 -3.41
CA LEU A 90 4.83 20.83 -4.74
C LEU A 90 3.59 21.36 -5.49
N HIS A 91 2.42 21.29 -4.86
CA HIS A 91 1.16 21.71 -5.48
C HIS A 91 1.23 23.17 -5.96
N ASP A 92 1.74 24.08 -5.12
CA ASP A 92 1.95 25.48 -5.49
C ASP A 92 2.93 25.65 -6.65
N ARG A 93 3.99 24.84 -6.68
CA ARG A 93 4.99 24.90 -7.75
C ARG A 93 4.46 24.38 -9.07
N LEU A 94 3.66 23.31 -9.06
CA LEU A 94 3.01 22.79 -10.26
C LEU A 94 2.02 23.80 -10.84
N LEU A 95 1.22 24.47 -10.00
CA LEU A 95 0.35 25.56 -10.44
C LEU A 95 1.14 26.68 -11.10
N ALA A 96 2.24 27.12 -10.49
CA ALA A 96 3.09 28.17 -11.06
C ALA A 96 3.70 27.76 -12.41
N MET A 97 4.11 26.50 -12.57
CA MET A 97 4.67 25.98 -13.83
C MET A 97 3.61 25.90 -14.94
N LEU A 98 2.37 25.50 -14.60
CA LEU A 98 1.26 25.43 -15.55
C LEU A 98 0.78 26.83 -15.98
N GLU A 99 0.88 27.82 -15.10
CA GLU A 99 0.58 29.22 -15.44
C GLU A 99 1.68 29.84 -16.32
N GLU A 100 2.94 29.46 -16.11
CA GLU A 100 4.10 29.97 -16.86
C GLU A 100 4.14 29.47 -18.31
N ASP A 101 3.79 28.19 -18.56
CA ASP A 101 3.80 27.58 -19.89
C ASP A 101 2.43 26.93 -20.23
N PRO A 102 1.61 27.59 -21.09
CA PRO A 102 0.32 27.05 -21.52
C PRO A 102 0.40 25.74 -22.33
N THR A 103 1.58 25.35 -22.82
CA THR A 103 1.77 24.08 -23.54
C THR A 103 1.97 22.90 -22.60
N LEU A 104 2.20 23.16 -21.31
CA LEU A 104 2.35 22.14 -20.29
C LEU A 104 0.96 21.64 -19.87
N THR A 105 0.72 20.34 -20.03
CA THR A 105 -0.53 19.71 -19.59
C THR A 105 -0.28 18.82 -18.37
N PRO A 106 -1.27 18.59 -17.48
CA PRO A 106 -1.08 17.76 -16.29
C PRO A 106 -0.49 16.37 -16.54
N ARG A 107 -0.82 15.75 -17.69
CA ARG A 107 -0.26 14.46 -18.13
C ARG A 107 1.25 14.49 -18.40
N ASP A 108 1.82 15.66 -18.67
CA ASP A 108 3.25 15.84 -18.95
C ASP A 108 4.07 15.92 -17.64
N ILE A 109 3.40 15.78 -16.49
CA ILE A 109 3.97 15.89 -15.15
C ILE A 109 3.92 14.51 -14.47
N ILE A 110 5.07 14.09 -13.95
CA ILE A 110 5.19 12.91 -13.09
C ILE A 110 5.79 13.30 -11.74
N VAL A 111 5.19 12.78 -10.68
CA VAL A 111 5.66 12.93 -9.30
C VAL A 111 5.99 11.55 -8.77
N MET A 112 7.24 11.33 -8.40
CA MET A 112 7.72 10.06 -7.90
C MET A 112 8.18 10.19 -6.45
N VAL A 113 7.78 9.22 -5.62
CA VAL A 113 8.15 9.14 -4.21
C VAL A 113 8.76 7.77 -3.89
N ALA A 114 9.56 7.67 -2.83
CA ALA A 114 10.16 6.39 -2.44
C ALA A 114 9.09 5.36 -1.99
N ASP A 115 8.09 5.84 -1.23
CA ASP A 115 6.97 5.05 -0.70
C ASP A 115 5.64 5.80 -0.88
N ILE A 116 4.85 5.39 -1.89
CA ILE A 116 3.59 6.05 -2.25
C ILE A 116 2.49 5.82 -1.22
N ASP A 117 2.54 4.68 -0.53
CA ASP A 117 1.55 4.30 0.46
C ASP A 117 1.57 5.31 1.61
N SER A 118 2.76 5.66 2.11
CA SER A 118 2.96 6.66 3.17
C SER A 118 2.58 8.10 2.75
N TYR A 119 2.73 8.45 1.48
CA TYR A 119 2.40 9.78 0.96
C TYR A 119 0.93 9.94 0.56
N SER A 120 0.22 8.84 0.29
CA SER A 120 -1.16 8.86 -0.21
C SER A 120 -2.11 9.75 0.62
N PRO A 121 -2.11 9.70 1.97
CA PRO A 121 -2.99 10.56 2.77
C PRO A 121 -2.68 12.05 2.60
N PHE A 122 -1.40 12.43 2.51
CA PHE A 122 -0.99 13.83 2.34
C PHE A 122 -1.33 14.35 0.93
N ILE A 123 -1.14 13.52 -0.09
CA ILE A 123 -1.53 13.85 -1.47
C ILE A 123 -3.04 14.08 -1.54
N GLN A 124 -3.84 13.17 -0.99
CA GLN A 124 -5.29 13.28 -0.97
C GLN A 124 -5.77 14.51 -0.20
N ALA A 125 -5.13 14.81 0.93
CA ALA A 125 -5.44 16.00 1.71
C ALA A 125 -5.19 17.29 0.92
N VAL A 126 -4.03 17.45 0.28
CA VAL A 126 -3.67 18.71 -0.39
C VAL A 126 -4.37 18.85 -1.75
N PHE A 127 -4.33 17.83 -2.59
CA PHE A 127 -4.92 17.90 -3.94
C PHE A 127 -6.45 17.71 -3.92
N GLY A 128 -6.97 16.91 -2.99
CA GLY A 128 -8.40 16.61 -2.89
C GLY A 128 -9.22 17.73 -2.22
N SER A 129 -8.62 18.53 -1.33
CA SER A 129 -9.29 19.66 -0.69
C SER A 129 -9.08 21.00 -1.41
N ALA A 130 -8.45 20.99 -2.59
CA ALA A 130 -8.16 22.22 -3.32
C ALA A 130 -9.45 22.85 -3.88
N PRO A 131 -9.65 24.17 -3.73
CA PRO A 131 -10.78 24.87 -4.31
C PRO A 131 -10.69 24.87 -5.85
N ALA A 132 -11.81 25.12 -6.54
CA ALA A 132 -11.93 24.95 -7.98
C ALA A 132 -10.93 25.77 -8.81
N ASP A 133 -10.50 26.93 -8.31
CA ASP A 133 -9.51 27.82 -8.93
C ASP A 133 -8.07 27.31 -8.82
N ARG A 134 -7.81 26.39 -7.89
CA ARG A 134 -6.49 25.78 -7.66
C ARG A 134 -6.47 24.27 -7.86
N TYR A 135 -7.57 23.70 -8.34
CA TYR A 135 -7.71 22.25 -8.48
C TYR A 135 -6.86 21.72 -9.64
N LEU A 136 -6.00 20.75 -9.33
CA LEU A 136 -5.23 20.00 -10.31
C LEU A 136 -5.69 18.54 -10.33
N PRO A 137 -6.13 18.00 -11.48
CA PRO A 137 -6.43 16.58 -11.58
C PRO A 137 -5.19 15.75 -11.27
N TYR A 138 -5.33 14.77 -10.37
CA TYR A 138 -4.24 13.86 -10.01
C TYR A 138 -4.72 12.40 -9.98
N ALA A 139 -3.78 11.48 -10.15
CA ALA A 139 -4.00 10.04 -10.00
C ALA A 139 -2.83 9.41 -9.25
N ILE A 140 -3.14 8.73 -8.13
CA ILE A 140 -2.17 7.95 -7.37
C ILE A 140 -2.10 6.54 -7.95
N SER A 141 -0.90 6.08 -8.29
CA SER A 141 -0.63 4.76 -8.83
C SER A 141 0.40 4.00 -7.97
N ASP A 142 0.49 2.68 -8.17
CA ASP A 142 1.42 1.76 -7.48
C ASP A 142 1.14 1.56 -5.98
N ARG A 143 -0.08 1.86 -5.50
CA ARG A 143 -0.51 1.52 -4.14
C ARG A 143 -0.71 0.02 -4.01
N ARG A 144 -0.40 -0.51 -2.82
CA ARG A 144 -0.68 -1.92 -2.52
C ARG A 144 -2.17 -2.16 -2.43
N ALA A 145 -2.64 -3.25 -3.02
CA ALA A 145 -4.06 -3.59 -3.03
C ALA A 145 -4.64 -3.68 -1.60
N ARG A 146 -3.87 -4.27 -0.68
CA ARG A 146 -4.27 -4.42 0.74
C ARG A 146 -4.56 -3.09 1.43
N GLN A 147 -3.80 -2.03 1.14
CA GLN A 147 -3.98 -0.73 1.77
C GLN A 147 -5.05 0.13 1.10
N SER A 148 -5.40 -0.18 -0.16
CA SER A 148 -6.42 0.59 -0.90
C SER A 148 -7.84 0.08 -0.70
N HIS A 149 -8.03 -1.20 -0.30
CA HIS A 149 -9.35 -1.83 -0.21
C HIS A 149 -9.58 -2.47 1.18
N PRO A 150 -10.47 -1.91 2.02
CA PRO A 150 -10.76 -2.42 3.36
C PRO A 150 -11.20 -3.90 3.39
N VAL A 151 -11.88 -4.36 2.33
CA VAL A 151 -12.36 -5.75 2.23
C VAL A 151 -11.24 -6.78 2.20
N LEU A 152 -10.04 -6.43 1.68
CA LEU A 152 -8.90 -7.35 1.66
C LEU A 152 -8.40 -7.65 3.07
N GLU A 153 -8.23 -6.61 3.89
CA GLU A 153 -7.81 -6.78 5.28
C GLU A 153 -8.90 -7.47 6.12
N ALA A 154 -10.17 -7.11 5.89
CA ALA A 154 -11.31 -7.76 6.54
C ALA A 154 -11.36 -9.27 6.25
N PHE A 155 -11.12 -9.68 5.00
CA PHE A 155 -11.09 -11.09 4.63
C PHE A 155 -9.91 -11.83 5.26
N ILE A 156 -8.71 -11.23 5.28
CA ILE A 156 -7.54 -11.81 5.97
C ILE A 156 -7.81 -11.98 7.48
N SER A 157 -8.51 -11.02 8.09
CA SER A 157 -8.96 -11.10 9.48
C SER A 157 -9.92 -12.28 9.70
N LEU A 158 -10.89 -12.50 8.79
CA LEU A 158 -11.80 -13.65 8.84
C LEU A 158 -11.08 -15.00 8.65
N LEU A 159 -9.99 -15.06 7.88
CA LEU A 159 -9.16 -16.28 7.80
C LEU A 159 -8.43 -16.60 9.12
N SER A 160 -8.42 -15.67 10.09
CA SER A 160 -7.80 -15.87 11.42
C SER A 160 -8.82 -16.21 12.51
N LEU A 161 -10.08 -16.51 12.16
CA LEU A 161 -11.13 -16.87 13.12
C LEU A 161 -10.77 -18.03 14.06
N PRO A 162 -10.13 -19.13 13.62
CA PRO A 162 -9.74 -20.24 14.50
C PRO A 162 -8.83 -19.80 15.65
N ASP A 163 -7.92 -18.85 15.37
CA ASP A 163 -6.91 -18.35 16.30
C ASP A 163 -7.43 -17.17 17.15
N SER A 164 -8.62 -16.65 16.83
CA SER A 164 -9.16 -15.44 17.44
C SER A 164 -9.69 -15.68 18.85
N ARG A 165 -9.40 -14.72 19.74
CA ARG A 165 -10.00 -14.62 21.07
C ARG A 165 -11.37 -13.93 21.06
N PHE A 166 -11.83 -13.45 19.90
CA PHE A 166 -13.10 -12.74 19.75
C PHE A 166 -13.27 -11.60 20.75
N VAL A 167 -12.25 -10.75 20.88
CA VAL A 167 -12.37 -9.54 21.71
C VAL A 167 -13.49 -8.67 21.15
N SER A 168 -14.23 -7.99 22.04
CA SER A 168 -15.42 -7.22 21.66
C SER A 168 -15.16 -6.23 20.53
N GLU A 169 -14.05 -5.48 20.61
CA GLU A 169 -13.66 -4.48 19.61
C GLU A 169 -13.27 -5.09 18.28
N ASP A 170 -12.63 -6.27 18.26
CA ASP A 170 -12.21 -6.92 17.01
C ASP A 170 -13.41 -7.31 16.15
N VAL A 171 -14.48 -7.82 16.77
CA VAL A 171 -15.71 -8.18 16.06
C VAL A 171 -16.50 -6.94 15.65
N LEU A 172 -16.54 -5.90 16.50
CA LEU A 172 -17.18 -4.64 16.15
C LEU A 172 -16.45 -3.94 14.98
N ALA A 173 -15.12 -4.06 14.91
CA ALA A 173 -14.33 -3.53 13.80
C ALA A 173 -14.67 -4.21 12.46
N LEU A 174 -15.11 -5.47 12.46
CA LEU A 174 -15.62 -6.10 11.23
C LEU A 174 -16.88 -5.40 10.70
N LEU A 175 -17.70 -4.83 11.59
CA LEU A 175 -18.91 -4.08 11.22
C LEU A 175 -18.62 -2.66 10.75
N ASP A 176 -17.41 -2.14 10.95
CA ASP A 176 -16.98 -0.88 10.33
C ASP A 176 -16.76 -1.04 8.82
N VAL A 177 -16.72 -2.28 8.30
CA VAL A 177 -16.62 -2.59 6.86
C VAL A 177 -18.03 -2.60 6.24
N PRO A 178 -18.37 -1.65 5.34
CA PRO A 178 -19.75 -1.46 4.89
C PRO A 178 -20.37 -2.69 4.23
N VAL A 179 -19.63 -3.38 3.38
CA VAL A 179 -20.11 -4.59 2.68
C VAL A 179 -20.35 -5.78 3.62
N LEU A 180 -19.68 -5.80 4.79
CA LEU A 180 -19.92 -6.81 5.82
C LEU A 180 -21.14 -6.41 6.65
N ALA A 181 -21.22 -5.18 7.13
CA ALA A 181 -22.39 -4.70 7.87
C ALA A 181 -23.69 -4.85 7.05
N ALA A 182 -23.66 -4.47 5.77
CA ALA A 182 -24.77 -4.63 4.84
C ALA A 182 -25.19 -6.10 4.65
N ARG A 183 -24.24 -7.05 4.73
CA ARG A 183 -24.54 -8.47 4.61
C ARG A 183 -25.42 -9.01 5.75
N PHE A 184 -25.36 -8.36 6.91
CA PHE A 184 -26.15 -8.72 8.08
C PHE A 184 -27.26 -7.69 8.37
N ASP A 185 -27.62 -6.86 7.40
CA ASP A 185 -28.65 -5.81 7.52
C ASP A 185 -28.37 -4.80 8.66
N ILE A 186 -27.09 -4.55 8.97
CA ILE A 186 -26.66 -3.60 10.00
C ILE A 186 -26.33 -2.27 9.36
N THR A 187 -27.05 -1.23 9.78
CA THR A 187 -26.79 0.16 9.38
C THR A 187 -25.81 0.84 10.35
N GLU A 188 -25.23 1.98 9.95
CA GLU A 188 -24.36 2.78 10.82
C GLU A 188 -25.07 3.22 12.11
N GLU A 189 -26.37 3.52 12.04
CA GLU A 189 -27.19 3.83 13.21
C GLU A 189 -27.35 2.60 14.11
N GLY A 190 -27.67 1.44 13.53
CA GLY A 190 -27.77 0.18 14.27
C GLY A 190 -26.47 -0.21 14.96
N LEU A 191 -25.33 0.02 14.30
CA LEU A 191 -24.00 -0.26 14.86
C LEU A 191 -23.72 0.53 16.14
N ARG A 192 -24.22 1.77 16.26
CA ARG A 192 -24.07 2.58 17.49
C ARG A 192 -24.78 1.93 18.67
N TYR A 193 -25.99 1.43 18.46
CA TYR A 193 -26.74 0.67 19.48
C TYR A 193 -26.02 -0.63 19.84
N LEU A 194 -25.56 -1.39 18.84
CA LEU A 194 -24.83 -2.64 19.08
C LEU A 194 -23.56 -2.40 19.91
N ARG A 195 -22.79 -1.35 19.60
CA ARG A 195 -21.59 -0.98 20.36
C ARG A 195 -21.90 -0.63 21.81
N GLN A 196 -23.00 0.09 22.05
CA GLN A 196 -23.48 0.37 23.41
C GLN A 196 -23.88 -0.92 24.13
N TRP A 197 -24.74 -1.74 23.52
CA TRP A 197 -25.26 -2.96 24.14
C TRP A 197 -24.18 -4.00 24.40
N VAL A 198 -23.22 -4.17 23.51
CA VAL A 198 -22.07 -5.08 23.72
C VAL A 198 -21.30 -4.68 24.98
N ASN A 199 -21.08 -3.38 25.19
CA ASN A 199 -20.39 -2.89 26.38
C ASN A 199 -21.22 -3.10 27.66
N GLU A 200 -22.51 -2.76 27.65
CA GLU A 200 -23.39 -2.79 28.83
C GLU A 200 -23.88 -4.21 29.20
N SER A 201 -24.07 -5.08 28.21
CA SER A 201 -24.40 -6.51 28.42
C SER A 201 -23.24 -7.28 29.04
N GLY A 202 -22.03 -6.70 29.06
CA GLY A 202 -20.85 -7.25 29.71
C GLY A 202 -20.04 -8.21 28.83
N ILE A 203 -20.21 -8.17 27.50
CA ILE A 203 -19.37 -8.90 26.54
C ILE A 203 -17.97 -8.30 26.56
N ARG A 204 -16.96 -9.17 26.62
CA ARG A 204 -15.55 -8.74 26.57
C ARG A 204 -14.73 -9.56 25.59
N TRP A 205 -14.89 -10.89 25.61
CA TRP A 205 -14.08 -11.78 24.78
C TRP A 205 -14.69 -13.18 24.70
N GLY A 206 -14.25 -13.99 23.73
CA GLY A 206 -14.63 -15.39 23.58
C GLY A 206 -16.02 -15.55 22.97
N ILE A 207 -16.13 -16.31 21.88
CA ILE A 207 -17.41 -16.51 21.21
C ILE A 207 -18.37 -17.39 22.03
N ASP A 208 -17.83 -18.45 22.63
CA ASP A 208 -18.50 -19.40 23.51
C ASP A 208 -17.52 -20.01 24.52
N ASP A 209 -18.03 -20.83 25.45
CA ASP A 209 -17.19 -21.51 26.44
C ASP A 209 -16.26 -22.57 25.84
N ASP A 210 -16.59 -23.10 24.66
CA ASP A 210 -15.73 -24.07 23.97
C ASP A 210 -14.44 -23.37 23.51
N ASN A 211 -14.56 -22.17 22.93
CA ASN A 211 -13.43 -21.30 22.61
C ASN A 211 -12.54 -21.02 23.84
N VAL A 212 -13.15 -20.68 24.98
CA VAL A 212 -12.41 -20.43 26.22
C VAL A 212 -11.62 -21.67 26.66
N ARG A 213 -12.21 -22.87 26.55
CA ARG A 213 -11.54 -24.14 26.89
C ARG A 213 -10.43 -24.50 25.90
N GLU A 214 -10.63 -24.23 24.61
CA GLU A 214 -9.62 -24.44 23.56
C GLU A 214 -8.37 -23.57 23.80
N LEU A 215 -8.53 -22.43 24.48
CA LEU A 215 -7.42 -21.55 24.93
C LEU A 215 -6.80 -22.00 26.27
N GLU A 216 -7.19 -23.18 26.79
CA GLU A 216 -6.76 -23.73 28.07
C GLU A 216 -7.08 -22.82 29.28
N LEU A 217 -8.15 -22.01 29.17
CA LEU A 217 -8.62 -21.11 30.22
C LEU A 217 -9.86 -21.66 30.94
N PRO A 218 -10.09 -21.31 32.22
CA PRO A 218 -11.29 -21.73 32.93
C PRO A 218 -12.55 -21.10 32.33
N ALA A 219 -13.46 -21.94 31.83
CA ALA A 219 -14.76 -21.48 31.35
C ALA A 219 -15.61 -20.95 32.51
N THR A 220 -15.91 -19.66 32.48
CA THR A 220 -16.70 -18.98 33.52
C THR A 220 -18.19 -18.90 33.18
N GLY A 221 -18.58 -19.16 31.92
CA GLY A 221 -19.94 -18.97 31.43
C GLY A 221 -20.39 -17.51 31.35
N GLN A 222 -19.49 -16.56 31.61
CA GLN A 222 -19.77 -15.12 31.67
C GLN A 222 -18.79 -14.34 30.80
N HIS A 223 -19.19 -13.13 30.41
CA HIS A 223 -18.41 -12.20 29.58
C HIS A 223 -18.06 -12.65 28.15
N THR A 224 -18.58 -13.81 27.74
CA THR A 224 -18.56 -14.28 26.35
C THR A 224 -19.62 -13.62 25.50
N TRP A 225 -19.46 -13.67 24.19
CA TRP A 225 -20.48 -13.22 23.24
C TRP A 225 -21.78 -13.98 23.43
N ARG A 226 -21.73 -15.31 23.59
CA ARG A 226 -22.91 -16.12 23.90
C ARG A 226 -23.61 -15.65 25.17
N PHE A 227 -22.87 -15.30 26.22
CA PHE A 227 -23.44 -14.76 27.45
C PHE A 227 -24.18 -13.45 27.21
N GLY A 228 -23.52 -12.45 26.61
CA GLY A 228 -24.16 -11.15 26.39
C GLY A 228 -25.32 -11.19 25.40
N LEU A 229 -25.22 -12.00 24.33
CA LEU A 229 -26.36 -12.24 23.43
C LEU A 229 -27.52 -12.90 24.15
N THR A 230 -27.25 -13.85 25.06
CA THR A 230 -28.31 -14.47 25.88
C THR A 230 -28.99 -13.44 26.75
N ARG A 231 -28.24 -12.50 27.35
CA ARG A 231 -28.81 -11.39 28.12
C ARG A 231 -29.70 -10.46 27.29
N MET A 232 -29.24 -10.09 26.08
CA MET A 232 -30.00 -9.22 25.18
C MET A 232 -31.29 -9.89 24.68
N LEU A 233 -31.20 -11.15 24.24
CA LEU A 233 -32.36 -11.93 23.79
C LEU A 233 -33.32 -12.24 24.93
N LEU A 234 -32.81 -12.45 26.15
CA LEU A 234 -33.64 -12.63 27.33
C LEU A 234 -34.34 -11.32 27.70
N GLY A 235 -33.66 -10.18 27.63
CA GLY A 235 -34.24 -8.85 27.86
C GLY A 235 -35.38 -8.51 26.90
N TYR A 236 -35.33 -9.03 25.67
CA TYR A 236 -36.45 -8.92 24.74
C TYR A 236 -37.72 -9.64 25.22
N ALA A 237 -37.58 -10.77 25.92
CA ALA A 237 -38.71 -11.61 26.35
C ALA A 237 -39.15 -11.38 27.81
N MET A 238 -38.22 -10.97 28.67
CA MET A 238 -38.41 -10.84 30.11
C MET A 238 -37.65 -9.63 30.65
N GLU A 239 -38.35 -8.74 31.35
CA GLU A 239 -37.73 -7.59 32.02
C GLU A 239 -36.83 -8.02 33.19
N SER A 240 -35.74 -7.30 33.43
CA SER A 240 -34.76 -7.59 34.50
C SER A 240 -35.37 -7.67 35.90
N ALA A 241 -36.48 -6.96 36.13
CA ALA A 241 -37.22 -6.98 37.39
C ALA A 241 -37.82 -8.35 37.74
N GLN A 242 -38.00 -9.24 36.75
CA GLN A 242 -38.52 -10.60 36.97
C GLN A 242 -37.46 -11.57 37.52
N GLY A 243 -36.21 -11.12 37.64
CA GLY A 243 -35.10 -11.91 38.18
C GLY A 243 -34.27 -12.59 37.10
N GLU A 244 -33.40 -13.52 37.52
CA GLU A 244 -32.51 -14.24 36.61
C GLU A 244 -33.17 -15.49 36.01
N TRP A 245 -32.77 -15.82 34.77
CA TRP A 245 -33.11 -17.08 34.12
C TRP A 245 -31.84 -17.85 33.79
N GLN A 246 -31.72 -19.10 34.23
CA GLN A 246 -30.53 -19.93 34.03
C GLN A 246 -29.22 -19.26 34.51
N SER A 247 -29.26 -18.53 35.63
CA SER A 247 -28.14 -17.74 36.17
C SER A 247 -27.70 -16.56 35.27
N VAL A 248 -28.60 -16.11 34.38
CA VAL A 248 -28.38 -14.98 33.47
C VAL A 248 -29.46 -13.93 33.73
N LEU A 249 -29.04 -12.69 34.04
CA LEU A 249 -29.95 -11.57 34.24
C LEU A 249 -30.28 -10.91 32.89
N PRO A 250 -31.56 -10.61 32.58
CA PRO A 250 -31.95 -9.93 31.35
C PRO A 250 -31.27 -8.56 31.20
N TYR A 251 -31.16 -8.08 29.95
CA TYR A 251 -30.67 -6.75 29.63
C TYR A 251 -31.74 -5.96 28.88
N ASP A 252 -32.33 -4.97 29.54
CA ASP A 252 -33.61 -4.39 29.12
C ASP A 252 -33.50 -3.39 27.96
N GLU A 253 -32.33 -2.79 27.72
CA GLU A 253 -32.15 -1.76 26.67
C GLU A 253 -32.34 -2.31 25.24
N SER A 254 -32.26 -3.63 25.06
CA SER A 254 -32.58 -4.29 23.78
C SER A 254 -34.06 -4.65 23.64
N SER A 255 -34.97 -3.92 24.29
CA SER A 255 -36.42 -4.15 24.21
C SER A 255 -37.10 -3.33 23.11
N GLY A 256 -38.23 -3.82 22.58
CA GLY A 256 -39.02 -3.11 21.57
C GLY A 256 -38.61 -3.39 20.13
N LEU A 257 -38.85 -2.44 19.21
CA LEU A 257 -38.58 -2.63 17.78
C LEU A 257 -37.08 -2.74 17.47
N ILE A 258 -36.24 -2.07 18.27
CA ILE A 258 -34.78 -2.12 18.16
C ILE A 258 -34.19 -3.51 18.44
N ALA A 259 -34.94 -4.41 19.09
CA ALA A 259 -34.51 -5.78 19.38
C ALA A 259 -34.16 -6.60 18.12
N GLU A 260 -34.69 -6.22 16.95
CA GLU A 260 -34.34 -6.83 15.67
C GLU A 260 -32.83 -6.80 15.40
N LEU A 261 -32.13 -5.74 15.83
CA LEU A 261 -30.67 -5.61 15.73
C LEU A 261 -29.92 -6.71 16.49
N VAL A 262 -30.47 -7.20 17.61
CA VAL A 262 -29.88 -8.33 18.35
C VAL A 262 -29.94 -9.60 17.51
N GLY A 263 -31.00 -9.78 16.72
CA GLY A 263 -31.13 -10.89 15.78
C GLY A 263 -30.05 -10.84 14.69
N HIS A 264 -29.83 -9.67 14.11
CA HIS A 264 -28.76 -9.45 13.11
C HIS A 264 -27.37 -9.72 13.69
N LEU A 265 -27.07 -9.21 14.88
CA LEU A 265 -25.80 -9.49 15.57
C LEU A 265 -25.64 -10.99 15.90
N ALA A 266 -26.71 -11.64 16.38
CA ALA A 266 -26.68 -13.07 16.66
C ALA A 266 -26.42 -13.90 15.40
N SER A 267 -27.00 -13.51 14.26
CA SER A 267 -26.75 -14.12 12.95
C SER A 267 -25.28 -13.99 12.54
N LEU A 268 -24.68 -12.81 12.69
CA LEU A 268 -23.25 -12.60 12.45
C LEU A 268 -22.39 -13.54 13.30
N LEU A 269 -22.61 -13.56 14.61
CA LEU A 269 -21.77 -14.39 15.50
C LEU A 269 -21.96 -15.89 15.25
N MET A 270 -23.18 -16.31 14.90
CA MET A 270 -23.42 -17.68 14.48
C MET A 270 -22.58 -18.02 13.25
N GLN A 271 -22.56 -17.15 12.25
CA GLN A 271 -21.77 -17.34 11.04
C GLN A 271 -20.26 -17.36 11.34
N LEU A 272 -19.77 -16.46 12.19
CA LEU A 272 -18.39 -16.45 12.65
C LEU A 272 -18.01 -17.76 13.37
N ASN A 273 -18.89 -18.30 14.22
CA ASN A 273 -18.60 -19.56 14.94
C ASN A 273 -18.59 -20.78 14.00
N ILE A 274 -19.49 -20.81 13.00
CA ILE A 274 -19.51 -21.86 11.98
C ILE A 274 -18.17 -21.89 11.23
N TRP A 275 -17.70 -20.73 10.76
CA TRP A 275 -16.45 -20.63 10.03
C TRP A 275 -15.23 -20.87 10.91
N ARG A 276 -15.20 -20.35 12.14
CA ARG A 276 -14.16 -20.66 13.14
C ARG A 276 -13.92 -22.16 13.26
N ARG A 277 -14.99 -22.93 13.49
CA ARG A 277 -14.91 -24.39 13.67
C ARG A 277 -14.57 -25.10 12.35
N GLY A 278 -15.14 -24.65 11.24
CA GLY A 278 -14.86 -25.22 9.92
C GLY A 278 -13.39 -25.05 9.51
N LEU A 279 -12.81 -23.90 9.77
CA LEU A 279 -11.45 -23.53 9.39
C LEU A 279 -10.35 -24.12 10.30
N ALA A 280 -10.72 -24.70 11.43
CA ALA A 280 -9.76 -25.15 12.45
C ALA A 280 -8.97 -26.41 12.05
N GLN A 281 -9.53 -27.27 11.19
CA GLN A 281 -8.86 -28.50 10.79
C GLN A 281 -8.01 -28.29 9.54
N GLU A 282 -6.82 -28.90 9.56
CA GLU A 282 -5.97 -29.02 8.37
C GLU A 282 -6.68 -29.87 7.31
N ARG A 283 -6.52 -29.50 6.04
CA ARG A 283 -7.17 -30.19 4.93
C ARG A 283 -6.20 -30.44 3.78
N PRO A 284 -6.44 -31.48 2.95
CA PRO A 284 -5.82 -31.60 1.65
C PRO A 284 -6.01 -30.34 0.82
N LEU A 285 -5.04 -30.06 -0.06
CA LEU A 285 -4.95 -28.79 -0.74
C LEU A 285 -6.16 -28.51 -1.66
N GLU A 286 -6.73 -29.54 -2.29
CA GLU A 286 -7.94 -29.40 -3.12
C GLU A 286 -9.20 -28.99 -2.33
N GLU A 287 -9.29 -29.34 -1.04
CA GLU A 287 -10.46 -29.04 -0.21
C GLU A 287 -10.52 -27.56 0.21
N TRP A 288 -9.40 -26.84 0.07
CA TRP A 288 -9.33 -25.40 0.33
C TRP A 288 -9.88 -24.55 -0.82
N LEU A 289 -10.01 -25.09 -2.03
CA LEU A 289 -10.48 -24.34 -3.21
C LEU A 289 -11.81 -23.59 -3.00
N PRO A 290 -12.91 -24.23 -2.55
CA PRO A 290 -14.19 -23.56 -2.42
C PRO A 290 -14.25 -22.56 -1.25
N VAL A 291 -13.37 -22.73 -0.24
CA VAL A 291 -13.43 -22.02 1.03
C VAL A 291 -13.43 -20.50 0.84
N CYS A 292 -12.56 -19.98 -0.01
CA CYS A 292 -12.47 -18.53 -0.25
C CYS A 292 -13.79 -17.95 -0.77
N ARG A 293 -14.33 -18.55 -1.83
CA ARG A 293 -15.58 -18.08 -2.46
C ARG A 293 -16.77 -18.21 -1.50
N ASP A 294 -16.84 -19.31 -0.76
CA ASP A 294 -17.92 -19.55 0.19
C ASP A 294 -17.87 -18.56 1.38
N MET A 295 -16.67 -18.21 1.87
CA MET A 295 -16.49 -17.18 2.89
C MET A 295 -16.87 -15.79 2.38
N LEU A 296 -16.42 -15.43 1.17
CA LEU A 296 -16.77 -14.16 0.54
C LEU A 296 -18.28 -14.02 0.42
N ASN A 297 -18.93 -15.08 -0.08
CA ASN A 297 -20.38 -15.18 -0.18
C ASN A 297 -21.08 -15.37 1.15
N ALA A 298 -20.40 -15.56 2.28
CA ALA A 298 -21.02 -15.68 3.60
C ALA A 298 -21.04 -14.35 4.35
N PHE A 299 -19.95 -13.57 4.23
CA PHE A 299 -19.73 -12.39 5.05
C PHE A 299 -19.88 -11.07 4.31
N PHE A 300 -19.78 -11.05 2.97
CA PHE A 300 -19.86 -9.81 2.22
C PHE A 300 -21.07 -9.78 1.29
N LEU A 301 -21.66 -8.60 1.16
CA LEU A 301 -22.63 -8.26 0.13
C LEU A 301 -21.90 -7.34 -0.88
N PRO A 302 -21.54 -7.85 -2.07
CA PRO A 302 -20.68 -7.10 -3.00
C PRO A 302 -21.34 -5.81 -3.49
N ASP A 303 -20.52 -4.78 -3.66
CA ASP A 303 -20.84 -3.54 -4.37
C ASP A 303 -19.92 -3.36 -5.59
N ALA A 304 -20.19 -2.36 -6.42
CA ALA A 304 -19.47 -2.16 -7.67
C ALA A 304 -17.94 -1.95 -7.50
N GLU A 305 -17.48 -1.44 -6.36
CA GLU A 305 -16.06 -1.22 -6.10
C GLU A 305 -15.38 -2.45 -5.49
N THR A 306 -16.10 -3.18 -4.63
CA THR A 306 -15.61 -4.36 -3.92
C THR A 306 -15.65 -5.62 -4.77
N GLU A 307 -16.49 -5.72 -5.80
CA GLU A 307 -16.51 -6.86 -6.73
C GLU A 307 -15.13 -7.14 -7.35
N ALA A 308 -14.44 -6.10 -7.78
CA ALA A 308 -13.09 -6.22 -8.34
C ALA A 308 -12.09 -6.72 -7.28
N ALA A 309 -12.19 -6.21 -6.05
CA ALA A 309 -11.35 -6.59 -4.93
C ALA A 309 -11.60 -8.05 -4.49
N MET A 310 -12.86 -8.48 -4.44
CA MET A 310 -13.25 -9.86 -4.12
C MET A 310 -12.77 -10.84 -5.20
N THR A 311 -12.90 -10.46 -6.47
CA THR A 311 -12.36 -11.26 -7.59
C THR A 311 -10.85 -11.42 -7.48
N LEU A 312 -10.12 -10.37 -7.08
CA LEU A 312 -8.68 -10.46 -6.85
C LEU A 312 -8.33 -11.46 -5.75
N ILE A 313 -9.07 -11.48 -4.63
CA ILE A 313 -8.87 -12.46 -3.55
C ILE A 313 -9.05 -13.89 -4.09
N GLU A 314 -10.13 -14.14 -4.84
CA GLU A 314 -10.39 -15.46 -5.42
C GLU A 314 -9.29 -15.90 -6.38
N GLN A 315 -8.81 -14.99 -7.23
CA GLN A 315 -7.71 -15.26 -8.18
C GLN A 315 -6.42 -15.64 -7.45
N GLN A 316 -6.03 -14.88 -6.42
CA GLN A 316 -4.80 -15.17 -5.67
C GLN A 316 -4.94 -16.47 -4.89
N TRP A 317 -6.08 -16.71 -4.25
CA TRP A 317 -6.36 -17.96 -3.54
C TRP A 317 -6.26 -19.17 -4.47
N GLN A 318 -6.89 -19.10 -5.64
CA GLN A 318 -6.83 -20.16 -6.64
C GLN A 318 -5.41 -20.39 -7.15
N ALA A 319 -4.64 -19.33 -7.38
CA ALA A 319 -3.25 -19.42 -7.84
C ALA A 319 -2.35 -20.14 -6.81
N ILE A 320 -2.44 -19.75 -5.53
CA ILE A 320 -1.67 -20.38 -4.44
C ILE A 320 -1.92 -21.89 -4.40
N ILE A 321 -3.21 -22.27 -4.42
CA ILE A 321 -3.61 -23.68 -4.35
C ILE A 321 -3.18 -24.44 -5.62
N ALA A 322 -3.36 -23.85 -6.79
CA ALA A 322 -2.98 -24.48 -8.06
C ALA A 322 -1.48 -24.74 -8.15
N GLU A 323 -0.63 -23.87 -7.61
CA GLU A 323 0.81 -24.06 -7.55
C GLU A 323 1.20 -25.26 -6.69
N GLY A 324 0.61 -25.39 -5.49
CA GLY A 324 0.87 -26.54 -4.61
C GLY A 324 0.34 -27.86 -5.18
N LEU A 325 -0.82 -27.83 -5.87
CA LEU A 325 -1.35 -29.01 -6.56
C LEU A 325 -0.48 -29.41 -7.75
N GLY A 326 0.03 -28.43 -8.51
CA GLY A 326 0.98 -28.66 -9.61
C GLY A 326 2.29 -29.31 -9.14
N ALA A 327 2.73 -28.98 -7.92
CA ALA A 327 3.88 -29.61 -7.26
C ALA A 327 3.57 -30.97 -6.60
N GLN A 328 2.31 -31.44 -6.66
CA GLN A 328 1.85 -32.69 -6.06
C GLN A 328 2.11 -32.78 -4.55
N TYR A 329 1.87 -31.69 -3.82
CA TYR A 329 1.98 -31.68 -2.36
C TYR A 329 0.93 -32.62 -1.74
N GLY A 330 1.38 -33.66 -1.05
CA GLY A 330 0.50 -34.75 -0.58
C GLY A 330 0.01 -34.63 0.87
N ASP A 331 0.70 -33.85 1.71
CA ASP A 331 0.30 -33.68 3.12
C ASP A 331 -0.84 -32.66 3.25
N ALA A 332 -1.57 -32.73 4.37
CA ALA A 332 -2.56 -31.71 4.69
C ALA A 332 -1.89 -30.36 4.95
N VAL A 333 -2.60 -29.28 4.62
CA VAL A 333 -2.10 -27.91 4.77
C VAL A 333 -2.93 -27.19 5.83
N PRO A 334 -2.28 -26.57 6.84
CA PRO A 334 -2.96 -25.70 7.80
C PRO A 334 -3.34 -24.36 7.15
N LEU A 335 -4.43 -23.77 7.62
CA LEU A 335 -4.93 -22.49 7.10
C LEU A 335 -3.93 -21.34 7.21
N SER A 336 -3.11 -21.33 8.28
CA SER A 336 -2.10 -20.29 8.51
C SER A 336 -1.15 -20.12 7.33
N LEU A 337 -0.74 -21.21 6.68
CA LEU A 337 0.15 -21.17 5.52
C LEU A 337 -0.52 -20.46 4.33
N LEU A 338 -1.77 -20.82 4.02
CA LEU A 338 -2.52 -20.20 2.92
C LEU A 338 -2.86 -18.74 3.21
N ARG A 339 -3.23 -18.42 4.45
CA ARG A 339 -3.51 -17.05 4.90
C ARG A 339 -2.27 -16.17 4.75
N ASP A 340 -1.12 -16.62 5.24
CA ASP A 340 0.10 -15.83 5.27
C ASP A 340 0.63 -15.59 3.85
N GLU A 341 0.57 -16.61 2.98
CA GLU A 341 0.90 -16.47 1.55
C GLU A 341 -0.09 -15.54 0.81
N LEU A 342 -1.39 -15.66 1.07
CA LEU A 342 -2.40 -14.76 0.50
C LEU A 342 -2.14 -13.31 0.92
N ALA A 343 -1.88 -13.07 2.21
CA ALA A 343 -1.54 -11.75 2.72
C ALA A 343 -0.29 -11.19 2.03
N GLN A 344 0.75 -12.00 1.86
CA GLN A 344 1.97 -11.62 1.17
C GLN A 344 1.71 -11.28 -0.31
N ARG A 345 0.93 -12.07 -1.05
CA ARG A 345 0.60 -11.78 -2.46
C ARG A 345 -0.21 -10.50 -2.59
N LEU A 346 -1.22 -10.31 -1.75
CA LEU A 346 -2.05 -9.09 -1.75
C LEU A 346 -1.26 -7.84 -1.36
N ASP A 347 -0.21 -7.97 -0.53
CA ASP A 347 0.72 -6.89 -0.21
C ASP A 347 1.69 -6.56 -1.36
N GLN A 348 1.99 -7.54 -2.22
CA GLN A 348 2.85 -7.35 -3.39
C GLN A 348 2.07 -6.86 -4.62
N GLU A 349 0.78 -7.16 -4.69
CA GLU A 349 -0.09 -6.72 -5.78
C GLU A 349 -0.25 -5.20 -5.75
N ARG A 350 0.12 -4.55 -6.85
CA ARG A 350 0.08 -3.10 -6.97
C ARG A 350 -0.99 -2.67 -7.96
N ILE A 351 -1.87 -1.77 -7.53
CA ILE A 351 -2.91 -1.22 -8.37
C ILE A 351 -2.36 -0.01 -9.14
N SER A 352 -2.23 -0.15 -10.46
CA SER A 352 -1.69 0.89 -11.35
C SER A 352 -2.60 1.24 -12.54
N GLN A 353 -3.90 0.94 -12.48
CA GLN A 353 -4.80 1.07 -13.64
C GLN A 353 -4.98 2.50 -14.19
N ARG A 354 -4.64 3.54 -13.41
CA ARG A 354 -4.80 4.95 -13.82
C ARG A 354 -3.53 5.62 -14.33
N PHE A 355 -2.48 4.86 -14.59
CA PHE A 355 -1.23 5.39 -15.11
C PHE A 355 -1.42 5.95 -16.54
N LEU A 356 -1.02 7.21 -16.77
CA LEU A 356 -1.11 7.94 -18.06
C LEU A 356 -2.54 8.29 -18.54
N ALA A 357 -3.53 8.33 -17.64
CA ALA A 357 -4.93 8.58 -17.99
C ALA A 357 -5.35 10.07 -18.10
N GLY A 358 -4.40 11.02 -18.24
CA GLY A 358 -4.68 12.47 -18.40
C GLY A 358 -4.32 13.39 -17.21
N PRO A 359 -4.52 12.98 -15.95
CA PRO A 359 -4.11 13.73 -14.75
C PRO A 359 -2.59 13.73 -14.50
N VAL A 360 -2.16 14.49 -13.47
CA VAL A 360 -0.80 14.37 -12.89
C VAL A 360 -0.63 12.97 -12.30
N ASN A 361 0.43 12.28 -12.71
CA ASN A 361 0.73 10.93 -12.21
C ASN A 361 1.58 11.01 -10.94
N ILE A 362 1.10 10.41 -9.85
CA ILE A 362 1.85 10.33 -8.59
C ILE A 362 2.09 8.86 -8.25
N CYS A 363 3.34 8.41 -8.24
CA CYS A 363 3.68 7.00 -8.15
C CYS A 363 5.01 6.74 -7.45
N THR A 364 5.40 5.47 -7.33
CA THR A 364 6.75 5.12 -6.87
C THR A 364 7.76 5.07 -8.02
N LEU A 365 9.04 5.24 -7.72
CA LEU A 365 10.10 4.91 -8.68
C LEU A 365 10.10 3.39 -8.94
N MET A 366 9.70 2.99 -10.14
CA MET A 366 9.61 1.60 -10.58
C MET A 366 10.65 1.30 -11.66
N PRO A 367 11.44 0.21 -11.52
CA PRO A 367 12.44 -0.15 -12.52
C PRO A 367 11.79 -0.45 -13.87
N MET A 368 12.53 -0.19 -14.96
CA MET A 368 12.09 -0.46 -16.34
C MET A 368 10.87 0.35 -16.80
N ARG A 369 10.51 1.42 -16.09
CA ARG A 369 9.42 2.35 -16.44
C ARG A 369 9.96 3.77 -16.64
N SER A 370 11.02 3.90 -17.45
CA SER A 370 11.65 5.17 -17.80
C SER A 370 10.91 5.81 -18.99
N ILE A 371 9.93 6.65 -18.70
CA ILE A 371 9.10 7.35 -19.71
C ILE A 371 9.49 8.83 -19.68
N PRO A 372 9.71 9.48 -20.85
CA PRO A 372 10.03 10.89 -20.88
C PRO A 372 8.82 11.74 -20.49
N PHE A 373 9.04 12.70 -19.59
CA PHE A 373 8.04 13.67 -19.15
C PHE A 373 8.64 15.08 -19.24
N LYS A 374 7.80 16.10 -19.50
CA LYS A 374 8.27 17.50 -19.47
C LYS A 374 8.73 17.88 -18.07
N VAL A 375 7.96 17.47 -17.06
CA VAL A 375 8.25 17.77 -15.66
C VAL A 375 8.37 16.49 -14.84
N VAL A 376 9.50 16.34 -14.15
CA VAL A 376 9.77 15.22 -13.23
C VAL A 376 9.99 15.76 -11.83
N CYS A 377 9.15 15.36 -10.88
CA CYS A 377 9.26 15.73 -9.47
C CYS A 377 9.63 14.51 -8.64
N LEU A 378 10.68 14.62 -7.81
CA LEU A 378 11.07 13.59 -6.86
C LEU A 378 10.85 14.10 -5.43
N LEU A 379 10.01 13.43 -4.65
CA LEU A 379 9.75 13.78 -3.23
C LEU A 379 10.36 12.78 -2.27
N GLY A 380 10.64 13.24 -1.05
CA GLY A 380 11.13 12.38 0.02
C GLY A 380 12.52 11.82 -0.26
N MET A 381 13.36 12.56 -1.00
CA MET A 381 14.73 12.17 -1.37
C MET A 381 15.72 12.30 -0.20
N ASN A 382 15.32 11.79 0.97
CA ASN A 382 16.08 11.88 2.21
C ASN A 382 17.05 10.70 2.36
N ASP A 383 18.14 10.94 3.09
CA ASP A 383 19.05 9.86 3.50
C ASP A 383 18.31 8.83 4.36
N GLY A 384 18.62 7.55 4.16
CA GLY A 384 17.91 6.41 4.76
C GLY A 384 16.54 6.08 4.14
N VAL A 385 15.92 7.00 3.41
CA VAL A 385 14.65 6.76 2.68
C VAL A 385 14.92 6.37 1.22
N TYR A 386 15.79 7.13 0.55
CA TYR A 386 16.24 6.86 -0.82
C TYR A 386 17.77 6.95 -0.92
N PRO A 387 18.46 5.98 -1.55
CA PRO A 387 17.94 4.78 -2.21
C PRO A 387 17.40 3.74 -1.21
N ARG A 388 16.35 3.01 -1.61
CA ARG A 388 15.72 1.98 -0.77
C ARG A 388 16.69 0.82 -0.56
N GLN A 389 16.73 0.31 0.67
CA GLN A 389 17.63 -0.78 1.06
C GLN A 389 16.83 -2.04 1.40
N LEU A 390 17.25 -3.16 0.82
CA LEU A 390 16.83 -4.49 1.24
C LEU A 390 18.10 -5.34 1.29
N ALA A 391 18.50 -5.76 2.49
CA ALA A 391 19.67 -6.61 2.65
C ALA A 391 19.38 -7.98 2.03
N PRO A 392 20.29 -8.55 1.22
CA PRO A 392 20.13 -9.90 0.71
C PRO A 392 20.10 -10.89 1.89
N LEU A 393 19.50 -12.05 1.65
CA LEU A 393 19.52 -13.15 2.61
C LEU A 393 20.98 -13.55 2.88
N GLY A 394 21.37 -13.76 4.14
CA GLY A 394 22.77 -14.05 4.49
C GLY A 394 23.34 -15.33 3.86
N PHE A 395 22.46 -16.24 3.42
CA PHE A 395 22.78 -17.48 2.73
C PHE A 395 22.69 -17.39 1.19
N ASP A 396 22.44 -16.20 0.63
CA ASP A 396 22.52 -15.99 -0.82
C ASP A 396 23.99 -15.94 -1.27
N LEU A 397 24.45 -17.04 -1.87
CA LEU A 397 25.82 -17.17 -2.37
C LEU A 397 26.12 -16.24 -3.56
N MET A 398 25.11 -15.81 -4.32
CA MET A 398 25.31 -14.88 -5.44
C MET A 398 25.75 -13.51 -4.91
N SER A 399 25.15 -13.06 -3.80
CA SER A 399 25.54 -11.81 -3.14
C SER A 399 26.99 -11.79 -2.64
N GLN A 400 27.56 -12.96 -2.30
CA GLN A 400 28.94 -13.10 -1.82
C GLN A 400 29.97 -13.10 -2.96
N LYS A 401 29.58 -13.49 -4.18
CA LYS A 401 30.44 -13.52 -5.36
C LYS A 401 29.75 -12.84 -6.57
N PRO A 402 29.61 -11.50 -6.55
CA PRO A 402 28.89 -10.78 -7.59
C PRO A 402 29.53 -10.96 -8.98
N LYS A 403 28.67 -11.08 -10.00
CA LYS A 403 29.02 -11.11 -11.41
C LYS A 403 28.28 -10.02 -12.17
N ARG A 404 28.75 -9.71 -13.38
CA ARG A 404 28.02 -8.81 -14.30
C ARG A 404 26.69 -9.44 -14.66
N GLY A 405 25.63 -8.64 -14.58
CA GLY A 405 24.25 -9.10 -14.74
C GLY A 405 23.52 -9.38 -13.43
N ASP A 406 24.24 -9.50 -12.30
CA ASP A 406 23.59 -9.62 -10.99
C ASP A 406 22.88 -8.30 -10.66
N ARG A 407 21.62 -8.41 -10.22
CA ARG A 407 20.82 -7.24 -9.83
C ARG A 407 20.85 -7.05 -8.33
N SER A 408 20.84 -5.79 -7.91
CA SER A 408 20.65 -5.41 -6.51
C SER A 408 19.66 -4.24 -6.44
N ARG A 409 18.79 -4.24 -5.43
CA ARG A 409 17.82 -3.14 -5.27
C ARG A 409 18.49 -1.77 -5.12
N ARG A 410 19.68 -1.75 -4.51
CA ARG A 410 20.48 -0.53 -4.36
C ARG A 410 20.94 0.00 -5.71
N ASP A 411 21.43 -0.86 -6.60
CA ASP A 411 21.91 -0.43 -7.91
C ASP A 411 20.73 -0.09 -8.83
N ASP A 412 19.61 -0.82 -8.73
CA ASP A 412 18.34 -0.50 -9.41
C ASP A 412 17.85 0.91 -9.03
N ASP A 413 17.76 1.22 -7.72
CA ASP A 413 17.30 2.53 -7.26
C ASP A 413 18.23 3.66 -7.71
N ARG A 414 19.55 3.47 -7.59
CA ARG A 414 20.50 4.48 -8.06
C ARG A 414 20.39 4.71 -9.57
N TYR A 415 20.16 3.64 -10.33
CA TYR A 415 19.94 3.74 -11.76
C TYR A 415 18.63 4.46 -12.07
N LEU A 416 17.57 4.21 -11.30
CA LEU A 416 16.29 4.92 -11.42
C LEU A 416 16.43 6.44 -11.19
N PHE A 417 17.30 6.87 -10.28
CA PHE A 417 17.60 8.29 -10.12
C PHE A 417 18.20 8.90 -11.40
N LEU A 418 19.12 8.16 -12.02
CA LEU A 418 19.74 8.56 -13.27
C LEU A 418 18.71 8.57 -14.40
N GLU A 419 17.85 7.56 -14.50
CA GLU A 419 16.76 7.52 -15.48
C GLU A 419 15.82 8.72 -15.30
N ALA A 420 15.42 9.04 -14.07
CA ALA A 420 14.56 10.21 -13.80
C ALA A 420 15.18 11.51 -14.31
N LEU A 421 16.49 11.70 -14.14
CA LEU A 421 17.21 12.87 -14.65
C LEU A 421 17.31 12.89 -16.18
N ILE A 422 17.48 11.72 -16.82
CA ILE A 422 17.56 11.60 -18.28
C ILE A 422 16.18 11.74 -18.94
N SER A 423 15.11 11.30 -18.28
CA SER A 423 13.74 11.35 -18.79
C SER A 423 13.08 12.73 -18.67
N ALA A 424 13.61 13.63 -17.84
CA ALA A 424 13.08 14.98 -17.69
C ALA A 424 13.43 15.84 -18.91
N GLN A 425 12.43 16.36 -19.62
CA GLN A 425 12.66 17.13 -20.86
C GLN A 425 12.73 18.65 -20.65
N GLN A 426 12.14 19.18 -19.57
CA GLN A 426 12.11 20.64 -19.35
C GLN A 426 12.50 21.01 -17.92
N LYS A 427 11.82 20.43 -16.92
CA LYS A 427 12.03 20.78 -15.51
C LYS A 427 12.13 19.54 -14.63
N THR A 428 13.11 19.55 -13.75
CA THR A 428 13.27 18.56 -12.67
C THR A 428 13.21 19.27 -11.33
N LEU A 429 12.42 18.71 -10.43
CA LEU A 429 12.22 19.26 -9.10
C LEU A 429 12.54 18.18 -8.07
N TYR A 430 13.50 18.47 -7.19
CA TYR A 430 13.92 17.60 -6.10
C TYR A 430 13.45 18.19 -4.78
N GLN A 431 12.66 17.43 -4.01
CA GLN A 431 12.27 17.82 -2.66
C GLN A 431 12.83 16.86 -1.61
N LEU A 432 13.26 17.45 -0.51
CA LEU A 432 13.75 16.78 0.68
C LEU A 432 13.07 17.43 1.89
N TYR A 433 12.98 16.73 3.01
CA TYR A 433 12.49 17.33 4.25
C TYR A 433 13.46 17.11 5.40
N ARG A 434 13.57 18.13 6.26
CA ARG A 434 14.31 17.99 7.51
C ARG A 434 13.39 17.37 8.55
N ALA A 435 13.58 16.08 8.81
CA ALA A 435 13.02 15.47 10.00
C ALA A 435 13.75 16.07 11.22
N PHE A 436 13.22 17.13 11.82
CA PHE A 436 13.58 17.52 13.16
C PHE A 436 12.98 16.49 14.12
N TYR A 437 13.66 15.35 14.29
CA TYR A 437 13.50 14.58 15.51
C TYR A 437 14.17 15.41 16.62
N SER A 438 13.38 16.26 17.28
CA SER A 438 13.77 16.84 18.56
C SER A 438 13.92 15.68 19.55
N GLY A 439 15.17 15.25 19.76
CA GLY A 439 15.53 14.29 20.80
C GLY A 439 15.45 14.88 22.20
#